data_AF-A0A1F2T5X8-F1
#
_entry.id   AF-A0A1F2T5X8-F1
#
_cell.length_a   1.000
_cell.length_b   1.000
_cell.length_c   1.000
_cell.angle_alpha   90.00
_cell.angle_beta   90.00
_cell.angle_gamma   90.00
#
_symmetry.space_group_name_H-M   'P 1'
#
loop_
_entity.id
_entity.type
_entity.pdbx_description
1 polymer ?
#
loop_
_entity_poly.entity_id
_entity_poly.type
_entity_poly.pdbx_seq_one_letter_code
_entity_poly.pdbx_strand_id
1 'polypeptide(L)'
;MFKAVIGDLFESRAQTLVNTVNCVGVMGKGVALEFKKRFPAMFQDYAARCERKQVHLGSPYLYRDPSGRLIVNFPTKDHWRSPARLSDIDRGLDYFVQHFAEWGIDSVAMPPLGCGNGGLEWSEVGPLIYRKLHRLPIDIEVYAPFGTPKHELGFDFLGSPSQMSLEGKGRKHEKLNPDWVVLMEVLRELGQQPYANPVGRTIFQKICHVITEMGVPTGFHFSKGSYGPFADEVKLALHEFANRNWLLEQQIGRMMALHVGPQYEQDRIKFRKELERHERKIAKAVDLFSRIKSTEQAEEVLTVLFASRELKKSHPKEEVAEQQLYDYILEWKKTWRTEEKKRAVVNTIRNLVLLG
;
A
#
# COMPACT_ATOMS: atom_id res chain seq x y z
N MET A 1 -23.69 -4.75 14.88
CA MET A 1 -23.40 -5.24 13.50
C MET A 1 -21.90 -5.20 13.26
N PHE A 2 -21.27 -6.23 12.68
CA PHE A 2 -19.84 -6.21 12.34
C PHE A 2 -19.62 -5.95 10.84
N LYS A 3 -18.70 -5.04 10.49
CA LYS A 3 -18.33 -4.74 9.10
C LYS A 3 -16.83 -4.49 8.98
N ALA A 4 -16.18 -5.14 8.00
CA ALA A 4 -14.82 -4.80 7.59
C ALA A 4 -14.82 -3.98 6.29
N VAL A 5 -14.04 -2.90 6.25
CA VAL A 5 -13.99 -1.96 5.11
C VAL A 5 -12.57 -1.47 4.83
N ILE A 6 -12.37 -0.85 3.67
CA ILE A 6 -11.19 -0.04 3.37
C ILE A 6 -11.67 1.41 3.24
N GLY A 7 -10.98 2.34 3.90
CA GLY A 7 -11.35 3.76 3.90
C GLY A 7 -10.59 4.56 4.96
N ASP A 8 -11.05 5.79 5.22
CA ASP A 8 -10.54 6.63 6.31
C ASP A 8 -11.32 6.37 7.61
N LEU A 9 -10.62 5.96 8.67
CA LEU A 9 -11.18 5.75 10.01
C LEU A 9 -11.92 6.98 10.53
N PHE A 10 -11.43 8.19 10.22
CA PHE A 10 -11.99 9.43 10.73
C PHE A 10 -13.26 9.88 10.02
N GLU A 11 -13.65 9.21 8.94
CA GLU A 11 -14.96 9.39 8.28
C GLU A 11 -16.05 8.53 8.94
N SER A 12 -15.69 7.61 9.83
CA SER A 12 -16.65 6.77 10.54
C SER A 12 -17.60 7.60 11.39
N ARG A 13 -18.87 7.21 11.39
CA ARG A 13 -19.90 7.79 12.24
C ARG A 13 -19.98 7.13 13.63
N ALA A 14 -19.18 6.09 13.88
CA ALA A 14 -19.16 5.38 15.16
C ALA A 14 -18.87 6.32 16.34
N GLN A 15 -19.61 6.16 17.44
CA GLN A 15 -19.46 6.93 18.67
C GLN A 15 -18.02 6.88 19.22
N THR A 16 -17.37 5.73 19.08
CA THR A 16 -16.02 5.47 19.58
C THR A 16 -15.04 5.24 18.44
N LEU A 17 -13.87 5.87 18.51
CA LEU A 17 -12.74 5.58 17.62
C LEU A 17 -11.61 4.92 18.41
N VAL A 18 -11.00 3.88 17.86
CA VAL A 18 -9.81 3.26 18.44
C VAL A 18 -8.54 3.91 17.87
N ASN A 19 -7.67 4.36 18.77
CA ASN A 19 -6.35 4.89 18.43
C ASN A 19 -5.27 3.86 18.78
N THR A 20 -4.46 3.42 17.82
CA THR A 20 -3.34 2.51 18.11
C THR A 20 -2.15 3.31 18.63
N VAL A 21 -1.74 3.07 19.87
CA VAL A 21 -0.66 3.81 20.53
C VAL A 21 0.52 2.92 20.89
N ASN A 22 1.62 3.53 21.33
CA ASN A 22 2.70 2.84 22.05
C ASN A 22 2.64 3.15 23.55
N CYS A 23 3.55 2.60 24.34
CA CYS A 23 3.61 2.85 25.78
C CYS A 23 4.55 4.00 26.17
N VAL A 24 5.22 4.66 25.21
CA VAL A 24 6.27 5.67 25.46
C VAL A 24 5.89 7.10 25.09
N GLY A 25 4.60 7.40 24.92
CA GLY A 25 4.13 8.78 24.79
C GLY A 25 4.34 9.45 23.42
N VAL A 26 4.70 8.68 22.38
CA VAL A 26 5.00 9.25 21.05
C VAL A 26 3.87 8.96 20.05
N MET A 27 3.31 10.00 19.41
CA MET A 27 2.37 9.86 18.28
C MET A 27 2.93 10.57 17.04
N GLY A 28 3.83 9.90 16.31
CA GLY A 28 4.64 10.52 15.26
C GLY A 28 4.35 10.08 13.81
N LYS A 29 3.52 9.06 13.59
CA LYS A 29 3.20 8.54 12.25
C LYS A 29 1.87 7.78 12.22
N GLY A 30 1.34 7.56 11.02
CA GLY A 30 0.12 6.80 10.77
C GLY A 30 -1.09 7.35 11.55
N VAL A 31 -2.01 6.45 11.92
CA VAL A 31 -3.28 6.82 12.58
C VAL A 31 -3.08 7.62 13.88
N ALA A 32 -2.05 7.28 14.67
CA ALA A 32 -1.76 7.96 15.94
C ALA A 32 -1.42 9.45 15.74
N LEU A 33 -0.68 9.78 14.67
CA LEU A 33 -0.36 11.18 14.36
C LEU A 33 -1.62 11.98 14.02
N GLU A 34 -2.56 11.39 13.28
CA GLU A 34 -3.83 12.03 12.95
C GLU A 34 -4.72 12.21 14.18
N PHE A 35 -4.75 11.23 15.10
CA PHE A 35 -5.39 11.40 16.41
C PHE A 35 -4.78 12.55 17.21
N LYS A 36 -3.44 12.67 17.24
CA LYS A 36 -2.76 13.80 17.92
C LYS A 36 -3.15 15.16 17.33
N LYS A 37 -3.29 15.25 16.00
CA LYS A 37 -3.70 16.49 15.33
C LYS A 37 -5.16 16.85 15.61
N ARG A 38 -6.07 15.87 15.55
CA ARG A 38 -7.52 16.08 15.71
C ARG A 38 -7.94 16.22 17.18
N PHE A 39 -7.26 15.54 18.10
CA PHE A 39 -7.58 15.48 19.53
C PHE A 39 -6.33 15.83 20.38
N PRO A 40 -5.88 17.10 20.38
CA PRO A 40 -4.65 17.49 21.07
C PRO A 40 -4.72 17.29 22.59
N ALA A 41 -5.90 17.47 23.21
CA ALA A 41 -6.12 17.24 24.63
C ALA A 41 -6.00 15.75 25.00
N MET A 42 -6.48 14.85 24.13
CA MET A 42 -6.27 13.41 24.28
C MET A 42 -4.79 13.06 24.24
N PHE A 43 -4.01 13.67 23.33
CA PHE A 43 -2.57 13.44 23.27
C PHE A 43 -1.85 13.90 24.56
N GLN A 44 -2.28 15.01 25.17
CA GLN A 44 -1.72 15.48 26.45
C GLN A 44 -2.01 14.48 27.58
N ASP A 45 -3.24 13.99 27.71
CA ASP A 45 -3.61 12.94 28.68
C ASP A 45 -2.77 11.67 28.46
N TYR A 46 -2.67 11.21 27.22
CA TYR A 46 -1.85 10.06 26.84
C TYR A 46 -0.38 10.23 27.21
N ALA A 47 0.23 11.37 26.86
CA ALA A 47 1.64 11.63 27.16
C ALA A 47 1.90 11.62 28.67
N ALA A 48 1.02 12.25 29.46
CA ALA A 48 1.14 12.28 30.92
C ALA A 48 0.94 10.88 31.54
N ARG A 49 0.03 10.05 31.01
CA ARG A 49 -0.12 8.65 31.43
C ARG A 49 1.11 7.82 31.11
N CYS A 50 1.71 7.99 29.93
CA CYS A 50 2.95 7.31 29.56
C CYS A 50 4.11 7.70 30.48
N GLU A 51 4.26 8.98 30.81
CA GLU A 51 5.28 9.47 31.75
C GLU A 51 5.13 8.82 33.13
N ARG A 52 3.88 8.67 33.60
CA ARG A 52 3.55 7.94 34.84
C ARG A 52 3.56 6.41 34.69
N LYS A 53 3.97 5.87 33.53
CA LYS A 53 3.99 4.44 33.21
C LYS A 53 2.64 3.74 33.42
N GLN A 54 1.53 4.42 33.11
CA GLN A 54 0.16 3.90 33.26
C GLN A 54 -0.39 3.25 31.98
N VAL A 55 0.34 3.33 30.87
CA VAL A 55 -0.06 2.77 29.58
C VAL A 55 0.69 1.46 29.35
N HIS A 56 -0.04 0.34 29.27
CA HIS A 56 0.53 -0.99 29.16
C HIS A 56 -0.05 -1.78 27.98
N LEU A 57 0.77 -2.63 27.36
CA LEU A 57 0.30 -3.59 26.36
C LEU A 57 -0.82 -4.46 26.94
N GLY A 58 -1.86 -4.69 26.13
CA GLY A 58 -3.03 -5.49 26.52
C GLY A 58 -4.00 -4.77 27.46
N SER A 59 -3.79 -3.49 27.76
CA SER A 59 -4.71 -2.69 28.59
C SER A 59 -5.08 -1.37 27.89
N PRO A 60 -5.99 -1.42 26.90
CA PRO A 60 -6.58 -0.21 26.34
C PRO A 60 -7.31 0.60 27.40
N TYR A 61 -7.42 1.91 27.18
CA TYR A 61 -8.17 2.78 28.09
C TYR A 61 -8.98 3.82 27.31
N LEU A 62 -10.09 4.22 27.92
CA LEU A 62 -10.99 5.23 27.37
C LEU A 62 -10.50 6.64 27.71
N TYR A 63 -10.54 7.51 26.70
CA TYR A 63 -10.53 8.96 26.83
C TYR A 63 -11.88 9.51 26.34
N ARG A 64 -12.47 10.43 27.11
CA ARG A 64 -13.73 11.11 26.76
C ARG A 64 -13.39 12.50 26.25
N ASP A 65 -13.62 12.74 24.96
CA ASP A 65 -13.37 14.04 24.37
C ASP A 65 -14.51 15.03 24.68
N PRO A 66 -14.23 16.32 24.90
CA PRO A 66 -15.27 17.32 25.14
C PRO A 66 -16.32 17.43 24.02
N SER A 67 -16.01 17.02 22.78
CA SER A 67 -17.00 16.94 21.69
C SER A 67 -18.07 15.86 21.86
N GLY A 68 -17.95 15.00 22.88
CA GLY A 68 -18.79 13.82 23.07
C GLY A 68 -18.27 12.57 22.35
N ARG A 69 -17.20 12.68 21.56
CA ARG A 69 -16.54 11.52 20.93
C ARG A 69 -15.79 10.70 21.99
N LEU A 70 -15.88 9.38 21.90
CA LEU A 70 -15.10 8.45 22.71
C LEU A 70 -13.84 8.02 21.95
N ILE A 71 -12.70 7.98 22.62
CA ILE A 71 -11.44 7.52 22.04
C ILE A 71 -10.87 6.42 22.93
N VAL A 72 -10.71 5.22 22.39
CA VAL A 72 -10.00 4.14 23.08
C VAL A 72 -8.56 4.13 22.60
N ASN A 73 -7.64 4.50 23.49
CA ASN A 73 -6.21 4.36 23.23
C ASN A 73 -5.83 2.90 23.46
N PHE A 74 -5.46 2.21 22.38
CA PHE A 74 -5.15 0.78 22.33
C PHE A 74 -3.64 0.58 22.15
N PRO A 75 -2.89 0.19 23.21
CA PRO A 75 -1.46 -0.04 23.12
C PRO A 75 -1.15 -1.27 22.27
N THR A 76 -0.58 -1.05 21.09
CA THR A 76 -0.19 -2.13 20.15
C THR A 76 1.30 -2.42 20.16
N LYS A 77 2.09 -1.54 20.80
CA LYS A 77 3.55 -1.60 20.85
C LYS A 77 4.06 -1.08 22.19
N ASP A 78 5.11 -1.69 22.70
CA ASP A 78 5.78 -1.16 23.89
C ASP A 78 6.51 0.16 23.55
N HIS A 79 7.45 0.07 22.60
CA HIS A 79 8.15 1.22 22.03
C HIS A 79 7.74 1.41 20.57
N TRP A 80 7.70 2.64 20.08
CA TRP A 80 7.36 2.93 18.67
C TRP A 80 8.29 2.29 17.64
N ARG A 81 9.47 1.84 18.06
CA ARG A 81 10.49 1.14 17.24
C ARG A 81 10.30 -0.38 17.24
N SER A 82 9.54 -0.91 18.20
CA SER A 82 9.28 -2.34 18.32
C SER A 82 8.20 -2.77 17.32
N PRO A 83 8.24 -4.00 16.79
CA PRO A 83 7.11 -4.58 16.08
C PRO A 83 5.93 -4.79 17.04
N ALA A 84 4.71 -4.83 16.49
CA ALA A 84 3.54 -5.27 17.25
C ALA A 84 3.58 -6.80 17.43
N ARG A 85 2.85 -7.33 18.41
CA ARG A 85 2.73 -8.78 18.61
C ARG A 85 1.26 -9.16 18.64
N LEU A 86 0.93 -10.27 18.00
CA LEU A 86 -0.45 -10.74 17.91
C LEU A 86 -1.03 -11.04 19.30
N SER A 87 -0.20 -11.56 20.22
CA SER A 87 -0.56 -11.78 21.63
C SER A 87 -0.97 -10.49 22.38
N ASP A 88 -0.36 -9.35 22.06
CA ASP A 88 -0.70 -8.07 22.69
C ASP A 88 -2.00 -7.51 22.12
N ILE A 89 -2.28 -7.76 20.83
CA ILE A 89 -3.57 -7.43 20.21
C ILE A 89 -4.68 -8.31 20.81
N ASP A 90 -4.47 -9.62 20.93
CA ASP A 90 -5.43 -10.56 21.51
C ASP A 90 -5.82 -10.16 22.94
N ARG A 91 -4.83 -9.89 23.80
CA ARG A 91 -5.05 -9.40 25.17
C ARG A 91 -5.78 -8.06 25.21
N GLY A 92 -5.42 -7.12 24.33
CA GLY A 92 -6.09 -5.82 24.27
C GLY A 92 -7.55 -5.92 23.81
N LEU A 93 -7.85 -6.86 22.92
CA LEU A 93 -9.22 -7.16 22.50
C LEU A 93 -10.03 -7.81 23.64
N ASP A 94 -9.43 -8.73 24.40
CA ASP A 94 -10.08 -9.28 25.60
C ASP A 94 -10.39 -8.19 26.62
N TYR A 95 -9.45 -7.29 26.85
CA TYR A 95 -9.66 -6.14 27.72
C TYR A 95 -10.80 -5.25 27.20
N PHE A 96 -10.84 -4.97 25.89
CA PHE A 96 -11.93 -4.20 25.28
C PHE A 96 -13.30 -4.89 25.49
N VAL A 97 -13.38 -6.21 25.25
CA VAL A 97 -14.59 -7.02 25.46
C VAL A 97 -15.06 -6.96 26.92
N GLN A 98 -14.14 -6.91 27.88
CA GLN A 98 -14.49 -6.82 29.30
C GLN A 98 -15.03 -5.44 29.71
N HIS A 99 -14.62 -4.35 29.04
CA HIS A 99 -14.88 -2.99 29.52
C HIS A 99 -15.79 -2.15 28.62
N PHE A 100 -16.11 -2.56 27.40
CA PHE A 100 -16.88 -1.72 26.45
C PHE A 100 -18.23 -1.24 27.03
N ALA A 101 -18.92 -2.11 27.76
CA ALA A 101 -20.21 -1.79 28.38
C ALA A 101 -20.06 -0.74 29.49
N GLU A 102 -19.06 -0.90 30.37
CA GLU A 102 -18.76 0.06 31.44
C GLU A 102 -18.31 1.42 30.88
N TRP A 103 -17.66 1.40 29.71
CA TRP A 103 -17.26 2.61 29.00
C TRP A 103 -18.44 3.32 28.32
N GLY A 104 -19.59 2.66 28.18
CA GLY A 104 -20.77 3.19 27.50
C GLY A 104 -20.57 3.27 25.99
N ILE A 105 -19.92 2.26 25.41
CA ILE A 105 -19.66 2.17 23.97
C ILE A 105 -20.82 1.43 23.31
N ASP A 106 -21.54 2.11 22.42
CA ASP A 106 -22.63 1.54 21.61
C ASP A 106 -22.20 1.28 20.15
N SER A 107 -21.19 2.00 19.68
CA SER A 107 -20.56 1.77 18.38
C SER A 107 -19.08 2.13 18.37
N VAL A 108 -18.27 1.36 17.64
CA VAL A 108 -16.82 1.50 17.58
C VAL A 108 -16.28 1.34 16.16
N ALA A 109 -15.32 2.19 15.80
CA ALA A 109 -14.50 2.04 14.60
C ALA A 109 -13.05 1.75 14.98
N MET A 110 -12.47 0.70 14.39
CA MET A 110 -11.11 0.24 14.67
C MET A 110 -10.21 0.28 13.43
N PRO A 111 -8.98 0.82 13.52
CA PRO A 111 -7.97 0.67 12.49
C PRO A 111 -7.43 -0.77 12.45
N PRO A 112 -6.61 -1.15 11.45
CA PRO A 112 -6.05 -2.49 11.38
C PRO A 112 -4.96 -2.65 12.45
N LEU A 113 -5.35 -3.18 13.62
CA LEU A 113 -4.56 -3.18 14.84
C LEU A 113 -3.18 -3.84 14.65
N GLY A 114 -2.12 -3.06 14.83
CA GLY A 114 -0.74 -3.56 14.69
C GLY A 114 -0.33 -3.95 13.26
N CYS A 115 -1.18 -3.75 12.26
CA CYS A 115 -0.81 -3.88 10.85
C CYS A 115 0.01 -2.66 10.40
N GLY A 116 0.52 -2.72 9.17
CA GLY A 116 1.30 -1.64 8.58
C GLY A 116 2.55 -1.33 9.39
N ASN A 117 2.57 -0.20 10.11
CA ASN A 117 3.67 0.20 10.98
C ASN A 117 4.05 -0.84 12.05
N GLY A 118 3.10 -1.70 12.47
CA GLY A 118 3.35 -2.77 13.44
C GLY A 118 3.85 -4.08 12.83
N GLY A 119 3.74 -4.24 11.51
CA GLY A 119 4.25 -5.39 10.76
C GLY A 119 3.47 -6.69 10.97
N LEU A 120 2.29 -6.65 11.59
CA LEU A 120 1.36 -7.79 11.57
C LEU A 120 0.62 -7.84 10.23
N GLU A 121 0.25 -9.05 9.81
CA GLU A 121 -0.50 -9.28 8.58
C GLU A 121 -2.01 -9.22 8.84
N TRP A 122 -2.76 -8.65 7.90
CA TRP A 122 -4.23 -8.58 8.01
C TRP A 122 -4.87 -9.97 8.08
N SER A 123 -4.28 -10.95 7.39
CA SER A 123 -4.73 -12.34 7.41
C SER A 123 -4.69 -13.00 8.79
N GLU A 124 -3.93 -12.45 9.74
CA GLU A 124 -3.89 -12.89 11.13
C GLU A 124 -4.76 -11.98 12.03
N VAL A 125 -4.66 -10.67 11.83
CA VAL A 125 -5.31 -9.65 12.69
C VAL A 125 -6.83 -9.57 12.43
N GLY A 126 -7.25 -9.60 11.17
CA GLY A 126 -8.67 -9.50 10.78
C GLY A 126 -9.52 -10.62 11.41
N PRO A 127 -9.16 -11.91 11.19
CA PRO A 127 -9.86 -13.02 11.83
C PRO A 127 -9.83 -12.99 13.37
N LEU A 128 -8.74 -12.52 13.97
CA LEU A 128 -8.64 -12.34 15.42
C LEU A 128 -9.67 -11.31 15.93
N ILE A 129 -9.72 -10.13 15.32
CA ILE A 129 -10.70 -9.08 15.69
C ILE A 129 -12.12 -9.61 15.50
N TYR A 130 -12.40 -10.26 14.37
CA TYR A 130 -13.72 -10.83 14.10
C TYR A 130 -14.12 -11.83 15.18
N ARG A 131 -13.27 -12.82 15.49
CA ARG A 131 -13.54 -13.83 16.51
C ARG A 131 -13.89 -13.24 17.87
N LYS A 132 -13.15 -12.20 18.31
CA LYS A 132 -13.36 -11.57 19.62
C LYS A 132 -14.60 -10.68 19.66
N LEU A 133 -14.90 -9.94 18.58
CA LEU A 133 -15.85 -8.83 18.64
C LEU A 133 -17.19 -9.08 17.93
N HIS A 134 -17.29 -9.98 16.94
CA HIS A 134 -18.48 -10.08 16.08
C HIS A 134 -19.80 -10.39 16.82
N ARG A 135 -19.73 -10.96 18.04
CA ARG A 135 -20.90 -11.29 18.87
C ARG A 135 -21.28 -10.21 19.88
N LEU A 136 -20.50 -9.14 19.98
CA LEU A 136 -20.82 -8.07 20.91
C LEU A 136 -22.10 -7.35 20.46
N PRO A 137 -22.95 -6.89 21.40
CA PRO A 137 -24.22 -6.24 21.11
C PRO A 137 -24.03 -4.75 20.71
N ILE A 138 -23.01 -4.45 19.91
CA ILE A 138 -22.64 -3.10 19.47
C ILE A 138 -22.33 -3.08 17.96
N ASP A 139 -22.32 -1.89 17.37
CA ASP A 139 -21.88 -1.73 15.99
C ASP A 139 -20.36 -1.59 15.92
N ILE A 140 -19.73 -2.42 15.08
CA ILE A 140 -18.28 -2.54 14.96
C ILE A 140 -17.91 -2.38 13.49
N GLU A 141 -17.15 -1.33 13.21
CA GLU A 141 -16.53 -1.08 11.92
C GLU A 141 -15.01 -1.31 12.06
N VAL A 142 -14.44 -2.17 11.23
CA VAL A 142 -13.00 -2.44 11.23
C VAL A 142 -12.42 -2.05 9.88
N TYR A 143 -11.43 -1.17 9.90
CA TYR A 143 -10.72 -0.75 8.72
C TYR A 143 -9.55 -1.70 8.47
N ALA A 144 -9.51 -2.31 7.30
CA ALA A 144 -8.39 -3.11 6.82
C ALA A 144 -7.32 -2.22 6.19
N PRO A 145 -6.05 -2.69 6.08
CA PRO A 145 -5.03 -1.98 5.32
C PRO A 145 -5.50 -1.71 3.88
N PHE A 146 -5.08 -0.58 3.31
CA PHE A 146 -5.31 -0.31 1.89
C PHE A 146 -4.70 -1.42 1.03
N GLY A 147 -5.39 -1.82 -0.04
CA GLY A 147 -4.96 -2.92 -0.91
C GLY A 147 -5.28 -4.32 -0.39
N THR A 148 -5.95 -4.46 0.77
CA THR A 148 -6.49 -5.74 1.23
C THR A 148 -7.45 -6.30 0.16
N PRO A 149 -7.26 -7.54 -0.31
CA PRO A 149 -8.17 -8.14 -1.29
C PRO A 149 -9.61 -8.16 -0.78
N LYS A 150 -10.59 -7.86 -1.65
CA LYS A 150 -12.01 -7.78 -1.25
C LYS A 150 -12.53 -9.05 -0.56
N HIS A 151 -12.02 -10.23 -0.95
CA HIS A 151 -12.41 -11.50 -0.32
C HIS A 151 -11.95 -11.61 1.14
N GLU A 152 -10.86 -10.93 1.52
CA GLU A 152 -10.33 -10.90 2.90
C GLU A 152 -11.10 -9.95 3.83
N LEU A 153 -12.06 -9.20 3.29
CA LEU A 153 -12.99 -8.36 4.06
C LEU A 153 -14.30 -9.11 4.39
N GLY A 154 -14.56 -10.23 3.71
CA GLY A 154 -15.80 -10.99 3.83
C GLY A 154 -15.84 -11.87 5.08
N PHE A 155 -17.06 -12.17 5.53
CA PHE A 155 -17.30 -13.05 6.68
C PHE A 155 -16.68 -14.44 6.52
N ASP A 156 -16.66 -14.99 5.30
CA ASP A 156 -16.09 -16.31 5.03
C ASP A 156 -14.60 -16.36 5.39
N PHE A 157 -13.84 -15.33 5.02
CA PHE A 157 -12.43 -15.22 5.36
C PHE A 157 -12.23 -14.92 6.84
N LEU A 158 -12.93 -13.92 7.38
CA LEU A 158 -12.76 -13.47 8.76
C LEU A 158 -13.22 -14.52 9.79
N GLY A 159 -14.22 -15.33 9.44
CA GLY A 159 -14.74 -16.42 10.27
C GLY A 159 -14.02 -17.76 10.08
N SER A 160 -13.12 -17.87 9.11
CA SER A 160 -12.40 -19.12 8.86
C SER A 160 -11.52 -19.51 10.06
N PRO A 161 -11.47 -20.80 10.44
CA PRO A 161 -10.56 -21.27 11.47
C PRO A 161 -9.12 -21.08 10.98
N SER A 162 -8.51 -20.00 11.42
CA SER A 162 -7.15 -19.65 11.06
C SER A 162 -6.18 -20.59 11.78
N GLN A 163 -5.15 -21.07 11.08
CA GLN A 163 -3.98 -21.74 11.68
C GLN A 163 -3.13 -20.71 12.44
N MET A 164 -3.74 -19.96 13.36
CA MET A 164 -3.08 -18.92 14.14
C MET A 164 -2.21 -19.56 15.22
N SER A 165 -0.90 -19.36 15.14
CA SER A 165 -0.07 -19.38 16.34
C SER A 165 -0.15 -17.98 16.99
N LEU A 166 -0.46 -17.91 18.28
CA LEU A 166 -0.36 -16.63 19.04
C LEU A 166 1.10 -16.17 19.21
N GLU A 167 2.05 -16.92 18.65
CA GLU A 167 3.48 -16.62 18.63
C GLU A 167 3.87 -15.60 17.56
N GLY A 168 2.94 -15.20 16.68
CA GLY A 168 3.14 -14.21 15.63
C GLY A 168 3.69 -12.87 16.16
N LYS A 169 4.97 -12.62 15.91
CA LYS A 169 5.58 -11.29 16.04
C LYS A 169 5.47 -10.60 14.70
N GLY A 170 4.98 -9.36 14.70
CA GLY A 170 5.01 -8.52 13.52
C GLY A 170 6.43 -8.48 12.95
N ARG A 171 6.55 -8.61 11.64
CA ARG A 171 7.86 -8.58 10.99
C ARG A 171 8.47 -7.20 11.27
N LYS A 172 9.72 -7.15 11.74
CA LYS A 172 10.51 -5.92 11.58
C LYS A 172 10.57 -5.72 10.08
N HIS A 173 10.00 -4.64 9.56
CA HIS A 173 10.07 -4.33 8.13
C HIS A 173 11.50 -4.59 7.66
N GLU A 174 11.67 -5.47 6.67
CA GLU A 174 12.93 -5.54 5.96
C GLU A 174 13.28 -4.13 5.49
N LYS A 175 14.58 -3.82 5.45
CA LYS A 175 15.01 -2.52 4.95
C LYS A 175 14.41 -2.36 3.56
N LEU A 176 13.46 -1.43 3.45
CA LEU A 176 12.92 -0.98 2.17
C LEU A 176 14.12 -0.73 1.25
N ASN A 177 14.09 -1.28 0.05
CA ASN A 177 15.04 -0.87 -0.96
C ASN A 177 14.92 0.66 -1.11
N PRO A 178 15.95 1.44 -0.75
CA PRO A 178 15.84 2.90 -0.69
C PRO A 178 15.50 3.48 -2.07
N ASP A 179 15.91 2.82 -3.15
CA ASP A 179 15.60 3.23 -4.53
C ASP A 179 14.13 3.03 -4.92
N TRP A 180 13.33 2.29 -4.14
CA TRP A 180 11.88 2.20 -4.37
C TRP A 180 11.15 3.52 -4.14
N VAL A 181 11.76 4.49 -3.43
CA VAL A 181 11.22 5.85 -3.32
C VAL A 181 11.00 6.50 -4.70
N VAL A 182 11.84 6.15 -5.68
CA VAL A 182 11.75 6.66 -7.06
C VAL A 182 10.42 6.27 -7.70
N LEU A 183 9.91 5.06 -7.43
CA LEU A 183 8.65 4.56 -7.98
C LEU A 183 7.46 5.36 -7.43
N MET A 184 7.51 5.67 -6.14
CA MET A 184 6.49 6.47 -5.47
C MET A 184 6.55 7.94 -5.91
N GLU A 185 7.74 8.48 -6.17
CA GLU A 185 7.89 9.85 -6.68
C GLU A 185 7.29 10.00 -8.08
N VAL A 186 7.52 9.03 -8.98
CA VAL A 186 6.88 9.01 -10.30
C VAL A 186 5.36 8.97 -10.16
N LEU A 187 4.82 8.12 -9.27
CA LEU A 187 3.38 8.06 -9.01
C LEU A 187 2.84 9.40 -8.46
N ARG A 188 3.60 10.06 -7.58
CA ARG A 188 3.26 11.36 -7.00
C ARG A 188 3.16 12.44 -8.06
N GLU A 189 4.21 12.57 -8.89
CA GLU A 189 4.28 13.60 -9.94
C GLU A 189 3.22 13.37 -11.02
N LEU A 190 2.98 12.12 -11.43
CA LEU A 190 1.88 11.80 -12.35
C LEU A 190 0.52 12.19 -11.74
N GLY A 191 0.31 11.91 -10.46
CA GLY A 191 -0.92 12.28 -9.75
C GLY A 191 -1.13 13.80 -9.62
N GLN A 192 -0.08 14.61 -9.79
CA GLN A 192 -0.15 16.07 -9.77
C GLN A 192 -0.43 16.67 -11.16
N GLN A 193 -0.39 15.87 -12.23
CA GLN A 193 -0.64 16.35 -13.58
C GLN A 193 -2.13 16.33 -13.93
N PRO A 194 -2.73 17.47 -14.33
CA PRO A 194 -4.18 17.57 -14.58
C PRO A 194 -4.73 16.63 -15.66
N TYR A 195 -3.90 16.25 -16.64
CA TYR A 195 -4.30 15.47 -17.81
C TYR A 195 -3.69 14.07 -17.85
N ALA A 196 -2.98 13.66 -16.80
CA ALA A 196 -2.45 12.31 -16.71
C ALA A 196 -3.60 11.34 -16.37
N ASN A 197 -3.59 10.17 -17.02
CA ASN A 197 -4.54 9.14 -16.68
C ASN A 197 -4.27 8.58 -15.28
N PRO A 198 -5.32 8.17 -14.53
CA PRO A 198 -5.14 7.46 -13.28
C PRO A 198 -4.25 6.23 -13.45
N VAL A 199 -3.34 6.01 -12.51
CA VAL A 199 -2.40 4.89 -12.55
C VAL A 199 -3.02 3.69 -11.85
N GLY A 200 -3.24 2.59 -12.58
CA GLY A 200 -3.65 1.31 -11.98
C GLY A 200 -2.45 0.38 -11.77
N ARG A 201 -2.69 -0.80 -11.17
CA ARG A 201 -1.64 -1.81 -10.93
C ARG A 201 -0.91 -2.23 -12.21
N THR A 202 -1.61 -2.32 -13.35
CA THR A 202 -1.01 -2.67 -14.65
C THR A 202 -0.07 -1.58 -15.18
N ILE A 203 -0.46 -0.30 -15.07
CA ILE A 203 0.41 0.82 -15.45
C ILE A 203 1.58 0.93 -14.48
N PHE A 204 1.35 0.71 -13.19
CA PHE A 204 2.41 0.73 -12.18
C PHE A 204 3.48 -0.34 -12.40
N GLN A 205 3.08 -1.55 -12.81
CA GLN A 205 4.03 -2.57 -13.30
C GLN A 205 4.93 -2.04 -14.42
N LYS A 206 4.40 -1.17 -15.30
CA LYS A 206 5.14 -0.64 -16.45
C LYS A 206 6.05 0.51 -16.04
N ILE A 207 5.60 1.35 -15.11
CA ILE A 207 6.45 2.35 -14.45
C ILE A 207 7.65 1.65 -13.81
N CYS A 208 7.42 0.56 -13.05
CA CYS A 208 8.47 -0.24 -12.44
C CYS A 208 9.46 -0.78 -13.49
N HIS A 209 8.96 -1.28 -14.62
CA HIS A 209 9.80 -1.75 -15.72
C HIS A 209 10.70 -0.64 -16.26
N VAL A 210 10.14 0.52 -16.63
CA VAL A 210 10.89 1.64 -17.22
C VAL A 210 11.95 2.17 -16.24
N ILE A 211 11.61 2.31 -14.96
CA ILE A 211 12.55 2.77 -13.94
C ILE A 211 13.71 1.77 -13.75
N THR A 212 13.40 0.47 -13.76
CA THR A 212 14.40 -0.60 -13.68
C THR A 212 15.32 -0.59 -14.90
N GLU A 213 14.77 -0.46 -16.11
CA GLU A 213 15.53 -0.39 -17.37
C GLU A 213 16.41 0.85 -17.46
N MET A 214 16.03 1.96 -16.83
CA MET A 214 16.90 3.14 -16.69
C MET A 214 18.02 2.95 -15.64
N GLY A 215 18.19 1.74 -15.10
CA GLY A 215 19.27 1.37 -14.20
C GLY A 215 19.07 1.89 -12.77
N VAL A 216 17.83 2.13 -12.34
CA VAL A 216 17.53 2.28 -10.91
C VAL A 216 17.55 0.87 -10.31
N PRO A 217 18.28 0.62 -9.21
CA PRO A 217 18.46 -0.73 -8.67
C PRO A 217 17.22 -1.14 -7.86
N THR A 218 16.10 -1.35 -8.55
CA THR A 218 14.81 -1.76 -7.95
C THR A 218 14.86 -3.20 -7.43
N GLY A 219 15.71 -4.05 -8.01
CA GLY A 219 15.76 -5.49 -7.72
C GLY A 219 14.63 -6.30 -8.37
N PHE A 220 13.88 -5.71 -9.30
CA PHE A 220 12.81 -6.40 -10.02
C PHE A 220 13.31 -7.12 -11.26
N HIS A 221 12.88 -8.35 -11.48
CA HIS A 221 13.23 -9.13 -12.66
C HIS A 221 12.03 -9.23 -13.60
N PHE A 222 12.08 -8.50 -14.71
CA PHE A 222 10.99 -8.47 -15.68
C PHE A 222 11.11 -9.61 -16.69
N SER A 223 9.97 -10.26 -16.94
CA SER A 223 9.81 -11.31 -17.95
C SER A 223 8.58 -11.05 -18.84
N LYS A 224 8.40 -11.90 -19.86
CA LYS A 224 7.26 -11.86 -20.78
C LYS A 224 5.94 -12.13 -20.04
N GLY A 225 5.13 -11.10 -19.81
CA GLY A 225 3.79 -11.22 -19.23
C GLY A 225 2.64 -11.06 -20.24
N SER A 226 1.42 -11.40 -19.81
CA SER A 226 0.21 -11.31 -20.65
C SER A 226 -0.09 -9.89 -21.13
N TYR A 227 0.20 -8.88 -20.29
CA TYR A 227 0.00 -7.45 -20.60
C TYR A 227 1.33 -6.72 -20.77
N GLY A 228 2.35 -7.38 -21.33
CA GLY A 228 3.69 -6.81 -21.52
C GLY A 228 4.64 -7.22 -20.38
N PRO A 229 5.77 -6.53 -20.18
CA PRO A 229 6.77 -6.90 -19.18
C PRO A 229 6.16 -6.98 -17.78
N PHE A 230 6.47 -8.03 -17.03
CA PHE A 230 5.89 -8.29 -15.72
C PHE A 230 6.94 -8.83 -14.74
N ALA A 231 6.83 -8.41 -13.48
CA ALA A 231 7.64 -8.90 -12.36
C ALA A 231 6.74 -9.18 -11.15
N ASP A 232 6.87 -10.35 -10.53
CA ASP A 232 6.10 -10.75 -9.34
C ASP A 232 6.48 -9.92 -8.11
N GLU A 233 7.74 -9.50 -8.04
CA GLU A 233 8.30 -8.70 -6.95
C GLU A 233 7.62 -7.33 -6.80
N VAL A 234 7.02 -6.80 -7.87
CA VAL A 234 6.23 -5.57 -7.81
C VAL A 234 5.00 -5.73 -6.91
N LYS A 235 4.42 -6.93 -6.83
CA LYS A 235 3.31 -7.21 -5.89
C LYS A 235 3.79 -7.05 -4.44
N LEU A 236 4.99 -7.53 -4.13
CA LEU A 236 5.61 -7.39 -2.81
C LEU A 236 5.90 -5.92 -2.51
N ALA A 237 6.42 -5.17 -3.49
CA ALA A 237 6.66 -3.74 -3.34
C ALA A 237 5.36 -2.95 -3.07
N LEU A 238 4.28 -3.23 -3.81
CA LEU A 238 2.96 -2.63 -3.57
C LEU A 238 2.45 -2.92 -2.15
N HIS A 239 2.62 -4.15 -1.67
CA HIS A 239 2.26 -4.52 -0.30
C HIS A 239 3.08 -3.75 0.74
N GLU A 240 4.40 -3.63 0.54
CA GLU A 240 5.26 -2.83 1.42
C GLU A 240 4.89 -1.35 1.41
N PHE A 241 4.55 -0.77 0.26
CA PHE A 241 4.10 0.62 0.18
C PHE A 241 2.78 0.83 0.90
N ALA A 242 1.82 -0.09 0.73
CA ALA A 242 0.54 -0.04 1.42
C ALA A 242 0.70 -0.17 2.94
N ASN A 243 1.53 -1.11 3.40
CA ASN A 243 1.84 -1.28 4.83
C ASN A 243 2.52 -0.06 5.45
N ARG A 244 3.31 0.68 4.67
CA ARG A 244 3.92 1.94 5.10
C ARG A 244 2.95 3.13 5.01
N ASN A 245 1.74 2.93 4.51
CA ASN A 245 0.78 3.98 4.15
C ASN A 245 1.34 4.97 3.12
N TRP A 246 2.29 4.53 2.30
CA TRP A 246 2.83 5.29 1.18
C TRP A 246 1.94 5.22 -0.06
N LEU A 247 1.17 4.13 -0.19
CA LEU A 247 0.29 3.86 -1.32
C LEU A 247 -1.14 3.67 -0.83
N LEU A 248 -2.08 4.29 -1.54
CA LEU A 248 -3.52 4.17 -1.36
C LEU A 248 -4.14 3.63 -2.65
N GLU A 249 -5.19 2.83 -2.52
CA GLU A 249 -6.01 2.42 -3.66
C GLU A 249 -7.39 3.08 -3.56
N GLN A 250 -7.84 3.70 -4.63
CA GLN A 250 -9.15 4.35 -4.72
C GLN A 250 -9.93 3.78 -5.91
N GLN A 251 -11.20 3.44 -5.68
CA GLN A 251 -12.07 3.01 -6.77
C GLN A 251 -12.54 4.23 -7.58
N ILE A 252 -12.22 4.26 -8.87
CA ILE A 252 -12.67 5.28 -9.84
C ILE A 252 -13.46 4.55 -10.93
N GLY A 253 -14.80 4.60 -10.84
CA GLY A 253 -15.68 3.82 -11.69
C GLY A 253 -15.44 2.30 -11.54
N ARG A 254 -15.00 1.65 -12.62
CA ARG A 254 -14.63 0.22 -12.63
C ARG A 254 -13.15 -0.04 -12.30
N MET A 255 -12.34 1.00 -12.20
CA MET A 255 -10.89 0.92 -12.02
C MET A 255 -10.49 1.08 -10.55
N MET A 256 -9.44 0.38 -10.13
CA MET A 256 -8.71 0.66 -8.90
C MET A 256 -7.47 1.51 -9.24
N ALA A 257 -7.51 2.79 -8.88
CA ALA A 257 -6.43 3.75 -9.07
C ALA A 257 -5.51 3.77 -7.85
N LEU A 258 -4.22 3.93 -8.10
CA LEU A 258 -3.16 4.03 -7.12
C LEU A 258 -2.82 5.49 -6.88
N HIS A 259 -2.76 5.89 -5.61
CA HIS A 259 -2.39 7.23 -5.18
C HIS A 259 -1.33 7.18 -4.10
N VAL A 260 -0.55 8.25 -4.00
CA VAL A 260 0.40 8.42 -2.92
C VAL A 260 -0.34 8.80 -1.64
N GLY A 261 -0.03 8.10 -0.55
CA GLY A 261 -0.58 8.37 0.78
C GLY A 261 0.15 9.50 1.50
N PRO A 262 -0.50 10.18 2.47
CA PRO A 262 0.08 11.33 3.16
C PRO A 262 1.34 11.00 3.98
N GLN A 263 1.55 9.73 4.34
CA GLN A 263 2.76 9.30 5.04
C GLN A 263 3.99 9.38 4.13
N TYR A 264 3.84 9.16 2.82
CA TYR A 264 4.95 9.29 1.86
C TYR A 264 5.45 10.74 1.78
N GLU A 265 4.56 11.74 1.82
CA GLU A 265 4.96 13.16 1.78
C GLU A 265 5.84 13.56 2.97
N GLN A 266 5.64 12.93 4.12
CA GLN A 266 6.48 13.14 5.30
C GLN A 266 7.81 12.37 5.17
N ASP A 267 7.75 11.14 4.65
CA ASP A 267 8.91 10.27 4.57
C ASP A 267 9.86 10.62 3.42
N ARG A 268 9.36 11.17 2.30
CA ARG A 268 10.19 11.52 1.12
C ARG A 268 11.34 12.46 1.45
N ILE A 269 11.18 13.31 2.48
CA ILE A 269 12.22 14.22 2.95
C ILE A 269 13.48 13.44 3.37
N LYS A 270 13.32 12.24 3.91
CA LYS A 270 14.42 11.37 4.37
C LYS A 270 15.19 10.75 3.21
N PHE A 271 14.59 10.68 2.02
CA PHE A 271 15.14 10.05 0.82
C PHE A 271 15.56 11.09 -0.23
N ARG A 272 15.79 12.34 0.18
CA ARG A 272 16.11 13.44 -0.74
C ARG A 272 17.32 13.11 -1.62
N LYS A 273 18.36 12.49 -1.05
CA LYS A 273 19.59 12.14 -1.79
C LYS A 273 19.32 11.12 -2.89
N GLU A 274 18.49 10.12 -2.61
CA GLU A 274 18.08 9.09 -3.56
C GLU A 274 17.21 9.68 -4.67
N LEU A 275 16.29 10.60 -4.33
CA LEU A 275 15.45 11.31 -5.28
C LEU A 275 16.28 12.21 -6.21
N GLU A 276 17.18 13.03 -5.65
CA GLU A 276 18.09 13.89 -6.42
C GLU A 276 18.99 13.06 -7.36
N ARG A 277 19.48 11.91 -6.89
CA ARG A 277 20.31 11.00 -7.71
C ARG A 277 19.58 10.50 -8.96
N HIS A 278 18.27 10.32 -8.89
CA HIS A 278 17.46 9.75 -9.99
C HIS A 278 16.49 10.76 -10.62
N GLU A 279 16.61 12.06 -10.33
CA GLU A 279 15.68 13.11 -10.78
C GLU A 279 15.44 13.06 -12.30
N ARG A 280 16.51 12.96 -13.10
CA ARG A 280 16.39 12.85 -14.57
C ARG A 280 15.63 11.61 -15.03
N LYS A 281 15.73 10.51 -14.29
CA LYS A 281 15.02 9.25 -14.59
C LYS A 281 13.55 9.34 -14.19
N ILE A 282 13.26 9.98 -13.05
CA ILE A 282 11.89 10.29 -12.61
C ILE A 282 11.20 11.14 -13.66
N ALA A 283 11.80 12.28 -14.05
CA ALA A 283 11.24 13.18 -15.04
C ALA A 283 10.94 12.50 -16.39
N LYS A 284 11.84 11.62 -16.87
CA LYS A 284 11.63 10.85 -18.09
C LYS A 284 10.48 9.86 -17.98
N ALA A 285 10.36 9.14 -16.86
CA ALA A 285 9.24 8.24 -16.64
C ALA A 285 7.92 9.03 -16.56
N VAL A 286 7.91 10.15 -15.84
CA VAL A 286 6.74 11.03 -15.71
C VAL A 286 6.31 11.59 -17.07
N ASP A 287 7.24 12.04 -17.91
CA ASP A 287 6.94 12.51 -19.27
C ASP A 287 6.42 11.38 -20.18
N LEU A 288 6.98 10.17 -20.10
CA LEU A 288 6.50 9.03 -20.87
C LEU A 288 5.06 8.67 -20.47
N PHE A 289 4.80 8.51 -19.17
CA PHE A 289 3.51 8.04 -18.66
C PHE A 289 2.42 9.11 -18.67
N SER A 290 2.76 10.40 -18.71
CA SER A 290 1.77 11.47 -18.95
C SER A 290 1.21 11.48 -20.37
N ARG A 291 2.01 10.99 -21.33
CA ARG A 291 1.63 10.89 -22.75
C ARG A 291 0.88 9.60 -23.07
N ILE A 292 1.01 8.57 -22.24
CA ILE A 292 0.29 7.30 -22.38
C ILE A 292 -1.21 7.51 -22.12
N LYS A 293 -2.02 7.25 -23.15
CA LYS A 293 -3.47 7.48 -23.15
C LYS A 293 -4.30 6.28 -22.74
N SER A 294 -3.73 5.07 -22.75
CA SER A 294 -4.44 3.86 -22.32
C SER A 294 -3.49 2.77 -21.86
N THR A 295 -4.02 1.80 -21.11
CA THR A 295 -3.30 0.57 -20.73
C THR A 295 -2.84 -0.23 -21.94
N GLU A 296 -3.63 -0.22 -23.01
CA GLU A 296 -3.31 -0.91 -24.26
C GLU A 296 -2.11 -0.25 -24.98
N GLN A 297 -2.07 1.08 -25.03
CA GLN A 297 -0.93 1.81 -25.57
C GLN A 297 0.33 1.57 -24.73
N ALA A 298 0.19 1.59 -23.39
CA ALA A 298 1.30 1.29 -22.49
C ALA A 298 1.84 -0.12 -22.72
N GLU A 299 0.95 -1.11 -22.89
CA GLU A 299 1.31 -2.47 -23.20
C GLU A 299 2.08 -2.56 -24.52
N GLU A 300 1.60 -1.89 -25.58
CA GLU A 300 2.24 -1.90 -26.90
C GLU A 300 3.66 -1.33 -26.85
N VAL A 301 3.81 -0.10 -26.35
CA VAL A 301 5.11 0.59 -26.27
C VAL A 301 6.11 -0.21 -25.43
N LEU A 302 5.69 -0.72 -24.28
CA LEU A 302 6.58 -1.40 -23.34
C LEU A 302 6.93 -2.82 -23.82
N THR A 303 6.02 -3.48 -24.55
CA THR A 303 6.30 -4.77 -25.20
C THR A 303 7.39 -4.60 -26.25
N VAL A 304 7.30 -3.55 -27.08
CA VAL A 304 8.30 -3.24 -28.11
C VAL A 304 9.66 -2.90 -27.48
N LEU A 305 9.69 -2.03 -26.46
CA LEU A 305 10.93 -1.67 -25.76
C LEU A 305 11.60 -2.90 -25.12
N PHE A 306 10.82 -3.75 -24.45
CA PHE A 306 11.33 -4.98 -23.85
C PHE A 306 11.89 -5.94 -24.89
N ALA A 307 11.16 -6.18 -25.97
CA ALA A 307 11.61 -7.05 -27.06
C ALA A 307 12.90 -6.53 -27.70
N SER A 308 12.99 -5.22 -27.95
CA SER A 308 14.20 -4.59 -28.49
C SER A 308 15.41 -4.80 -27.57
N ARG A 309 15.22 -4.65 -26.25
CA ARG A 309 16.28 -4.86 -25.26
C ARG A 309 16.75 -6.32 -25.20
N GLU A 310 15.83 -7.27 -25.19
CA GLU A 310 16.17 -8.70 -25.16
C GLU A 310 16.91 -9.16 -26.43
N LEU A 311 16.51 -8.64 -27.59
CA LEU A 311 17.23 -8.88 -28.85
C LEU A 311 18.63 -8.25 -28.84
N LYS A 312 18.78 -7.01 -28.35
CA LYS A 312 20.11 -6.38 -28.18
C LYS A 312 21.00 -7.13 -27.18
N LYS A 313 20.44 -7.70 -26.11
CA LYS A 313 21.21 -8.51 -25.14
C LYS A 313 21.69 -9.83 -25.75
N SER A 314 20.85 -10.48 -26.56
CA SER A 314 21.22 -11.73 -27.23
C SER A 314 22.21 -11.51 -28.39
N HIS A 315 22.18 -10.34 -29.02
CA HIS A 315 23.05 -9.98 -30.15
C HIS A 315 23.71 -8.59 -29.96
N PRO A 316 24.70 -8.44 -29.06
CA PRO A 316 25.21 -7.12 -28.63
C PRO A 316 25.91 -6.28 -29.70
N LYS A 317 26.28 -6.88 -30.83
CA LYS A 317 27.06 -6.26 -31.91
C LYS A 317 26.25 -6.04 -33.20
N GLU A 318 24.98 -6.43 -33.20
CA GLU A 318 24.11 -6.34 -34.39
C GLU A 318 23.02 -5.31 -34.16
N GLU A 319 22.73 -4.51 -35.19
CA GLU A 319 21.51 -3.71 -35.20
C GLU A 319 20.31 -4.64 -35.26
N VAL A 320 19.36 -4.47 -34.33
CA VAL A 320 18.14 -5.27 -34.31
C VAL A 320 17.28 -4.87 -35.51
N ALA A 321 17.14 -5.77 -36.48
CA ALA A 321 16.30 -5.52 -37.65
C ALA A 321 14.82 -5.40 -37.25
N GLU A 322 14.07 -4.48 -37.90
CA GLU A 322 12.63 -4.29 -37.63
C GLU A 322 11.85 -5.61 -37.72
N GLN A 323 12.20 -6.45 -38.70
CA GLN A 323 11.56 -7.74 -38.93
C GLN A 323 11.79 -8.72 -37.76
N GLN A 324 13.02 -8.79 -37.23
CA GLN A 324 13.32 -9.65 -36.09
C GLN A 324 12.54 -9.21 -34.85
N LEU A 325 12.44 -7.90 -34.62
CA LEU A 325 11.67 -7.34 -33.52
C LEU A 325 10.16 -7.63 -33.68
N TYR A 326 9.63 -7.46 -34.88
CA TYR A 326 8.24 -7.76 -35.21
C TYR A 326 7.91 -9.24 -34.97
N ASP A 327 8.73 -10.15 -35.46
CA ASP A 327 8.52 -11.60 -35.34
C ASP A 327 8.58 -12.03 -33.87
N TYR A 328 9.55 -11.52 -33.11
CA TYR A 328 9.65 -11.78 -31.67
C TYR A 328 8.40 -11.33 -30.91
N ILE A 329 7.85 -10.16 -31.24
CA ILE A 329 6.64 -9.63 -30.61
C ILE A 329 5.43 -10.50 -30.96
N LEU A 330 5.25 -10.92 -32.21
CA LEU A 330 4.09 -11.74 -32.62
C LEU A 330 4.19 -13.20 -32.18
N GLU A 331 5.38 -13.68 -31.84
CA GLU A 331 5.56 -14.97 -31.17
C GLU A 331 5.10 -14.89 -29.71
N TRP A 332 5.49 -13.81 -29.01
CA TRP A 332 5.05 -13.55 -27.64
C TRP A 332 3.54 -13.24 -27.57
N LYS A 333 3.06 -12.31 -28.39
CA LYS A 333 1.70 -11.78 -28.39
C LYS A 333 0.87 -12.42 -29.50
N LYS A 334 0.56 -13.70 -29.35
CA LYS A 334 -0.22 -14.46 -30.36
C LYS A 334 -1.57 -13.82 -30.69
N THR A 335 -2.21 -13.17 -29.72
CA THR A 335 -3.48 -12.44 -29.89
C THR A 335 -3.36 -11.17 -30.74
N TRP A 336 -2.15 -10.64 -30.96
CA TRP A 336 -1.91 -9.44 -31.76
C TRP A 336 -1.76 -9.73 -33.26
N ARG A 337 -1.99 -10.97 -33.71
CA ARG A 337 -1.92 -11.37 -35.11
C ARG A 337 -3.10 -10.89 -35.97
N THR A 338 -3.91 -9.96 -35.46
CA THR A 338 -4.93 -9.27 -36.24
C THR A 338 -4.28 -8.20 -37.11
N GLU A 339 -4.86 -7.90 -38.28
CA GLU A 339 -4.29 -6.92 -39.22
C GLU A 339 -4.16 -5.52 -38.62
N GLU A 340 -5.11 -5.11 -37.80
CA GLU A 340 -5.06 -3.83 -37.09
C GLU A 340 -3.86 -3.77 -36.11
N LYS A 341 -3.69 -4.81 -35.27
CA LYS A 341 -2.60 -4.83 -34.29
C LYS A 341 -1.23 -4.98 -34.92
N LYS A 342 -1.11 -5.75 -35.99
CA LYS A 342 0.15 -5.84 -36.77
C LYS A 342 0.59 -4.45 -37.26
N ARG A 343 -0.33 -3.64 -37.81
CA ARG A 343 -0.03 -2.27 -38.24
C ARG A 343 0.38 -1.37 -37.08
N ALA A 344 -0.33 -1.46 -35.95
CA ALA A 344 0.01 -0.70 -34.74
C ALA A 344 1.43 -1.03 -34.25
N VAL A 345 1.76 -2.32 -34.14
CA VAL A 345 3.10 -2.78 -33.74
C VAL A 345 4.18 -2.28 -34.68
N VAL A 346 3.99 -2.35 -36.01
CA VAL A 346 4.97 -1.83 -37.00
C VAL A 346 5.17 -0.32 -36.82
N ASN A 347 4.08 0.44 -36.68
CA ASN A 347 4.18 1.88 -36.45
C ASN A 347 4.92 2.20 -35.15
N THR A 348 4.63 1.46 -34.07
CA THR A 348 5.28 1.63 -32.78
C THR A 348 6.76 1.23 -32.82
N ILE A 349 7.13 0.16 -33.53
CA ILE A 349 8.53 -0.20 -33.79
C ILE A 349 9.25 0.96 -34.48
N ARG A 350 8.72 1.47 -35.59
CA ARG A 350 9.35 2.57 -36.35
C ARG A 350 9.50 3.84 -35.52
N ASN A 351 8.47 4.20 -34.75
CA ASN A 351 8.49 5.39 -33.90
C ASN A 351 9.48 5.28 -32.73
N LEU A 352 9.68 4.08 -32.17
CA LEU A 352 10.56 3.86 -31.03
C LEU A 352 12.01 3.56 -31.43
N VAL A 353 12.23 2.93 -32.59
CA VAL A 353 13.57 2.72 -33.16
C VAL A 353 14.21 4.06 -33.54
N LEU A 354 13.42 5.08 -33.90
CA LEU A 354 13.90 6.46 -34.09
C LEU A 354 14.35 7.19 -32.81
N LEU A 355 14.02 6.66 -31.63
CA LEU A 355 14.41 7.21 -30.33
C LEU A 355 15.60 6.46 -29.69
N GLY A 356 16.14 5.44 -30.37
CA GLY A 356 17.17 4.52 -29.90
C GLY A 356 18.56 4.88 -30.36
#